data_AF-A0A386ZM16-F1
#
_entry.id   AF-A0A386ZM16-F1
#
_cell.length_a   1.000
_cell.length_b   1.000
_cell.length_c   1.000
_cell.angle_alpha   90.00
_cell.angle_beta   90.00
_cell.angle_gamma   90.00
#
_symmetry.space_group_name_H-M   'P 1'
#
loop_
_entity.id
_entity.type
_entity.pdbx_description
1 polymer ?
#
loop_
_entity_poly.entity_id
_entity_poly.type
_entity_poly.pdbx_seq_one_letter_code
_entity_poly.pdbx_strand_id
1 'polypeptide(L)'
;MPVGRDDLALAGIPNGYFEGDWDTFQNYAIVRRMAGHGYRHIGTGASLLGFDRPSVPTVDEAQAVVADLASLYGAPDSSAWSELATVLSEQRILLIGYTEDFADTLDI
;
A
#
# COMPACT_ATOMS: atom_id res chain seq x y z
N MET A 1 8.91 19.83 -6.70
CA MET A 1 7.87 20.81 -7.08
C MET A 1 6.69 20.60 -6.15
N PRO A 2 6.19 21.60 -5.41
CA PRO A 2 4.98 21.42 -4.61
C PRO A 2 3.80 21.19 -5.54
N VAL A 3 2.99 20.18 -5.25
CA VAL A 3 1.78 19.82 -5.99
C VAL A 3 0.56 20.02 -5.09
N GLY A 4 -0.58 20.40 -5.67
CA GLY A 4 -1.79 20.73 -4.90
C GLY A 4 -2.53 19.53 -4.30
N ARG A 5 -2.07 18.30 -4.57
CA ARG A 5 -2.60 17.06 -4.01
C ARG A 5 -1.47 16.05 -3.83
N ASP A 6 -1.46 15.35 -2.69
CA ASP A 6 -0.38 14.43 -2.31
C ASP A 6 -0.19 13.26 -3.30
N ASP A 7 -1.28 12.81 -3.94
CA ASP A 7 -1.22 11.74 -4.95
C ASP A 7 -0.52 12.16 -6.25
N LEU A 8 -0.48 13.47 -6.55
CA LEU A 8 0.24 14.00 -7.71
C LEU A 8 1.75 14.07 -7.47
N ALA A 9 2.21 13.94 -6.22
CA ALA A 9 3.64 13.93 -5.92
C ALA A 9 4.29 12.69 -6.54
N LEU A 10 3.53 11.60 -6.66
CA LEU A 10 3.95 10.33 -7.25
C LEU A 10 4.41 10.49 -8.72
N ALA A 11 3.79 11.39 -9.49
CA ALA A 11 4.16 11.67 -10.88
C ALA A 11 5.51 12.39 -11.02
N GLY A 12 6.02 12.98 -9.93
CA GLY A 12 7.32 13.64 -9.88
C GLY A 12 8.41 12.79 -9.23
N ILE A 13 8.07 11.61 -8.68
CA ILE A 13 9.05 10.73 -8.06
C ILE A 13 9.49 9.73 -9.12
N PRO A 14 10.80 9.67 -9.40
CA PRO A 14 11.35 8.66 -10.29
C PRO A 14 11.19 7.29 -9.58
N ASN A 15 10.17 6.48 -9.95
CA ASN A 15 9.89 5.14 -9.40
C ASN A 15 9.39 4.18 -10.50
N GLY A 16 9.68 2.87 -10.34
CA GLY A 16 9.34 1.84 -11.33
C GLY A 16 10.42 1.62 -12.40
N TYR A 17 11.70 1.81 -12.04
CA TYR A 17 12.83 1.69 -12.99
C TYR A 17 13.33 0.27 -13.18
N PHE A 18 13.05 -0.62 -12.24
CA PHE A 18 13.50 -2.00 -12.32
C PHE A 18 12.42 -2.84 -13.01
N GLU A 19 12.87 -3.77 -13.84
CA GLU A 19 12.00 -4.76 -14.47
C GLU A 19 11.30 -5.55 -13.36
N GLY A 20 9.96 -5.54 -13.34
CA GLY A 20 9.14 -6.15 -12.28
C GLY A 20 8.50 -5.18 -11.29
N ASP A 21 8.95 -3.93 -11.21
CA ASP A 21 8.29 -2.93 -10.37
C ASP A 21 6.94 -2.50 -10.95
N TRP A 22 5.99 -2.17 -10.07
CA TRP A 22 4.81 -1.42 -10.49
C TRP A 22 5.21 -0.05 -11.03
N ASP A 23 4.70 0.27 -12.22
CA ASP A 23 4.93 1.55 -12.87
C ASP A 23 4.22 2.69 -12.12
N THR A 24 4.50 3.92 -12.56
CA THR A 24 3.90 5.13 -11.94
C THR A 24 2.37 5.11 -11.98
N PHE A 25 1.75 4.53 -13.01
CA PHE A 25 0.29 4.47 -13.14
C PHE A 25 -0.31 3.41 -12.21
N GLN A 26 0.34 2.27 -12.06
CA GLN A 26 -0.05 1.21 -11.11
C GLN A 26 0.06 1.73 -9.68
N ASN A 27 1.18 2.34 -9.31
CA ASN A 27 1.35 2.98 -8.01
C ASN A 27 0.30 4.07 -7.75
N TYR A 28 -0.03 4.88 -8.76
CA TYR A 28 -1.10 5.88 -8.65
C TYR A 28 -2.47 5.23 -8.40
N ALA A 29 -2.79 4.13 -9.10
CA ALA A 29 -4.03 3.41 -8.91
C ALA A 29 -4.15 2.86 -7.47
N ILE A 30 -3.06 2.38 -6.89
CA ILE A 30 -3.01 1.89 -5.50
C ILE A 30 -3.19 3.04 -4.53
N VAL A 31 -2.48 4.16 -4.72
CA VAL A 31 -2.65 5.35 -3.88
C VAL A 31 -4.12 5.81 -3.88
N ARG A 32 -4.75 5.84 -5.06
CA ARG A 32 -6.17 6.19 -5.21
C ARG A 32 -7.09 5.18 -4.52
N ARG A 33 -6.79 3.87 -4.62
CA ARG A 33 -7.56 2.82 -3.96
C ARG A 33 -7.45 2.91 -2.44
N MET A 34 -6.24 3.08 -1.90
CA MET A 34 -6.01 3.24 -0.45
C MET A 34 -6.65 4.52 0.10
N ALA A 35 -6.73 5.59 -0.69
CA ALA A 35 -7.48 6.79 -0.33
C ALA A 35 -8.98 6.51 -0.12
N GLY A 36 -9.57 5.53 -0.81
CA GLY A 36 -10.93 5.06 -0.57
C GLY A 36 -11.13 4.45 0.83
N HIS A 37 -10.05 3.95 1.44
CA HIS A 37 -10.02 3.39 2.80
C HIS A 37 -9.58 4.42 3.87
N GLY A 38 -9.50 5.70 3.50
CA GLY A 38 -9.11 6.79 4.41
C GLY A 38 -7.61 6.94 4.63
N TYR A 39 -6.78 6.24 3.85
CA TYR A 39 -5.33 6.37 3.89
C TYR A 39 -4.83 7.49 2.97
N ARG A 40 -3.93 8.31 3.49
CA ARG A 40 -3.18 9.30 2.73
C ARG A 40 -1.77 8.78 2.46
N HIS A 41 -1.30 8.95 1.24
CA HIS A 41 0.07 8.60 0.86
C HIS A 41 1.05 9.60 1.49
N ILE A 42 2.05 9.09 2.21
CA ILE A 42 3.04 9.90 2.93
C ILE A 42 4.44 9.82 2.31
N GLY A 43 4.70 8.84 1.45
CA GLY A 43 5.97 8.74 0.76
C GLY A 43 6.17 7.39 0.08
N THR A 44 7.14 7.38 -0.82
CA THR A 44 7.60 6.18 -1.51
C THR A 44 9.07 5.95 -1.17
N GLY A 45 9.37 4.77 -0.64
CA GLY A 45 10.72 4.27 -0.44
C GLY A 45 11.22 3.49 -1.67
N ALA A 46 12.35 2.81 -1.52
CA ALA A 46 12.97 2.05 -2.62
C ALA A 46 12.11 0.89 -3.14
N SER A 47 11.29 0.29 -2.27
CA SER A 47 10.37 -0.81 -2.62
C SER A 47 9.01 -0.73 -1.92
N LEU A 48 8.75 0.34 -1.17
CA LEU A 48 7.58 0.49 -0.31
C LEU A 48 6.80 1.77 -0.62
N LEU A 49 5.48 1.67 -0.65
CA LEU A 49 4.56 2.80 -0.54
C LEU A 49 4.10 2.93 0.92
N GLY A 50 4.26 4.13 1.47
CA GLY A 50 3.87 4.45 2.84
C GLY A 50 2.56 5.23 2.88
N PHE A 51 1.69 4.81 3.79
CA PHE A 51 0.38 5.40 4.01
C PHE A 51 0.11 5.70 5.49
N ASP A 52 -0.55 6.82 5.78
CA ASP A 52 -1.05 7.17 7.10
C ASP A 52 -2.57 7.38 7.11
N ARG A 53 -3.20 7.19 8.26
CA ARG A 53 -4.58 7.62 8.49
C ARG A 53 -4.76 8.25 9.88
N PRO A 54 -5.79 9.10 10.09
CA PRO A 54 -5.95 9.86 11.34
C PRO A 54 -6.22 8.98 12.57
N SER A 55 -6.96 7.88 12.39
CA SER A 55 -7.30 6.91 13.44
C SER A 55 -6.98 5.50 12.96
N VAL A 56 -6.84 4.54 13.88
CA VAL A 56 -6.79 3.12 13.49
C VAL A 56 -8.09 2.71 12.75
N PRO A 57 -8.02 1.79 11.78
CA PRO A 57 -9.19 1.21 11.15
C PRO A 57 -10.05 0.45 12.15
N THR A 58 -11.36 0.44 11.90
CA THR A 58 -12.24 -0.55 12.54
C THR A 58 -11.95 -1.94 11.98
N VAL A 59 -12.45 -2.99 12.64
CA VAL A 59 -12.32 -4.37 12.14
C VAL A 59 -12.86 -4.50 10.72
N ASP A 60 -14.03 -3.91 10.43
CA ASP A 60 -14.65 -3.96 9.11
C ASP A 60 -13.82 -3.19 8.06
N GLU A 61 -13.26 -2.04 8.42
CA GLU A 61 -12.37 -1.28 7.55
C GLU A 61 -11.06 -2.02 7.26
N ALA A 62 -10.47 -2.66 8.28
CA ALA A 62 -9.26 -3.47 8.13
C ALA A 62 -9.52 -4.67 7.20
N GLN A 63 -10.67 -5.33 7.34
CA GLN A 63 -11.06 -6.41 6.43
C GLN A 63 -11.26 -5.92 4.99
N ALA A 64 -11.84 -4.74 4.78
CA ALA A 64 -12.00 -4.15 3.45
C ALA A 64 -10.65 -3.83 2.79
N VAL A 65 -9.69 -3.29 3.56
CA VAL A 65 -8.32 -3.06 3.09
C VAL A 65 -7.66 -4.38 2.68
N VAL A 66 -7.75 -5.40 3.53
CA VAL A 66 -7.18 -6.73 3.26
C VAL A 66 -7.80 -7.39 2.03
N ALA A 67 -9.11 -7.28 1.84
CA ALA A 67 -9.78 -7.83 0.65
C ALA A 67 -9.25 -7.19 -0.65
N ASP A 68 -9.02 -5.88 -0.63
CA ASP A 68 -8.41 -5.17 -1.76
C ASP A 68 -6.95 -5.60 -1.99
N LEU A 69 -6.17 -5.77 -0.92
CA LEU A 69 -4.78 -6.23 -1.02
C LEU A 69 -4.71 -7.68 -1.53
N ALA A 70 -5.55 -8.58 -1.04
CA ALA A 70 -5.65 -9.96 -1.54
C ALA A 70 -6.02 -10.00 -3.03
N SER A 71 -6.87 -9.08 -3.50
CA SER A 71 -7.17 -8.95 -4.92
C SER A 71 -5.99 -8.42 -5.75
N LEU A 72 -5.10 -7.61 -5.18
CA LEU A 72 -3.95 -7.02 -5.87
C LEU A 72 -2.73 -7.94 -5.87
N TYR A 73 -2.46 -8.61 -4.75
CA TYR A 73 -1.28 -9.44 -4.53
C TYR A 73 -1.54 -10.94 -4.70
N GLY A 74 -2.82 -11.35 -4.76
CA GLY A 74 -3.21 -12.75 -4.88
C GLY A 74 -3.16 -13.50 -3.54
N ALA A 75 -3.03 -14.83 -3.64
CA ALA A 75 -3.07 -15.77 -2.50
C ALA A 75 -4.27 -15.56 -1.56
N PRO A 76 -5.52 -15.53 -2.06
CA PRO A 76 -6.70 -15.16 -1.27
C PRO A 76 -6.95 -16.07 -0.05
N ASP A 77 -6.46 -17.31 -0.09
CA ASP A 77 -6.62 -18.30 0.99
C ASP A 77 -5.50 -18.25 2.04
N SER A 78 -4.55 -17.30 1.95
CA SER A 78 -3.45 -17.18 2.90
C SER A 78 -3.94 -16.72 4.28
N SER A 79 -3.49 -17.39 5.35
CA SER A 79 -3.77 -16.97 6.73
C SER A 79 -3.17 -15.60 7.07
N ALA A 80 -2.11 -15.19 6.35
CA ALA A 80 -1.45 -13.89 6.52
C ALA A 80 -2.42 -12.72 6.33
N TRP A 81 -3.48 -12.87 5.53
CA TRP A 81 -4.51 -11.84 5.37
C TRP A 81 -5.32 -11.61 6.64
N SER A 82 -5.65 -12.67 7.38
CA SER A 82 -6.36 -12.56 8.66
C SER A 82 -5.47 -11.92 9.74
N GLU A 83 -4.18 -12.27 9.74
CA GLU A 83 -3.18 -11.67 10.63
C GLU A 83 -3.00 -10.18 10.32
N LEU A 84 -2.91 -9.81 9.04
CA LEU A 84 -2.80 -8.43 8.61
C LEU A 84 -4.02 -7.60 9.03
N ALA A 85 -5.25 -8.13 8.90
CA ALA A 85 -6.45 -7.43 9.34
C ALA A 85 -6.44 -7.14 10.85
N THR A 86 -5.90 -8.08 11.63
CA THR A 86 -5.74 -7.93 13.08
C THR A 86 -4.75 -6.82 13.40
N VAL A 87 -3.57 -6.84 12.79
CA VAL A 87 -2.52 -5.81 13.00
C VAL A 87 -2.99 -4.43 12.54
N LEU A 88 -3.69 -4.35 11.41
CA LEU A 88 -4.21 -3.07 10.92
C LEU A 88 -5.16 -2.42 11.91
N SER A 89 -5.98 -3.19 12.62
CA SER A 89 -6.90 -2.66 13.64
C SER A 89 -6.19 -1.97 14.82
N GLU A 90 -4.87 -2.16 14.94
CA GLU A 90 -4.03 -1.55 15.98
C GLU A 90 -3.10 -0.47 15.43
N GLN A 91 -2.94 -0.38 14.10
CA GLN A 91 -1.95 0.47 13.45
C GLN A 91 -2.58 1.47 12.48
N ARG A 92 -2.10 2.71 12.54
CA ARG A 92 -2.51 3.79 11.62
C ARG A 92 -1.66 3.88 10.35
N ILE A 93 -0.53 3.17 10.33
CA ILE A 93 0.44 3.18 9.25
C ILE A 93 0.28 1.88 8.46
N LEU A 94 0.29 2.00 7.14
CA LEU A 94 0.25 0.88 6.21
C LEU A 94 1.43 1.03 5.25
N LEU A 95 2.22 -0.04 5.14
CA LEU A 95 3.33 -0.13 4.20
C LEU A 95 3.00 -1.22 3.18
N ILE A 96 3.15 -0.90 1.90
CA ILE A 96 2.76 -1.76 0.77
C ILE A 96 3.96 -1.92 -0.16
N GLY A 97 4.40 -3.15 -0.40
CA GLY A 97 5.51 -3.43 -1.33
C GLY A 97 5.10 -3.31 -2.79
N TYR A 98 5.79 -2.53 -3.61
CA TYR A 98 5.40 -2.34 -5.02
C TYR A 98 6.36 -3.00 -6.03
N THR A 99 7.37 -3.71 -5.55
CA THR A 99 8.36 -4.43 -6.36
C THR A 99 8.01 -5.91 -6.42
N GLU A 100 8.51 -6.61 -7.45
CA GLU A 100 8.52 -8.08 -7.47
C GLU A 100 9.24 -8.65 -6.23
N ASP A 101 8.86 -9.87 -5.84
CA ASP A 101 9.46 -10.63 -4.73
C ASP A 101 9.49 -9.92 -3.36
N PHE A 102 8.50 -9.07 -3.06
CA PHE A 102 8.40 -8.45 -1.73
C PHE A 102 8.44 -9.48 -0.59
N ALA A 103 7.88 -10.67 -0.82
CA ALA A 103 7.93 -11.80 0.12
C ALA A 103 9.37 -12.22 0.44
N ASP A 104 10.28 -12.23 -0.55
CA ASP A 104 11.68 -12.65 -0.37
C ASP A 104 12.50 -11.58 0.36
N THR A 105 12.12 -10.30 0.26
CA THR A 105 12.75 -9.22 1.04
C THR A 105 12.40 -9.20 2.53
N LEU A 106 11.41 -9.98 2.98
CA LEU A 106 11.04 -10.08 4.40
C LEU A 106 11.82 -11.16 5.16
N ASP A 107 12.60 -11.99 4.47
CA ASP A 107 13.41 -13.08 5.03
C ASP A 107 14.84 -12.65 5.48
N ILE A 108 15.04 -11.38 5.86
CA ILE A 108 16.34 -10.83 6.33
C ILE A 108 16.44 -10.80 7.86
#